data_AF-A0A6N6Q1F0-F1
#
_entry.id   AF-A0A6N6Q1F0-F1
#
_cell.length_a   1.000
_cell.length_b   1.000
_cell.length_c   1.000
_cell.angle_alpha   90.00
_cell.angle_beta   90.00
_cell.angle_gamma   90.00
#
_symmetry.space_group_name_H-M   'P 1'
#
loop_
_entity.id
_entity.type
_entity.pdbx_description
1 polymer ?
#
loop_
_entity_poly.entity_id
_entity_poly.type
_entity_poly.pdbx_seq_one_letter_code
_entity_poly.pdbx_strand_id
1 'polypeptide(L)'
;MSLQDRYDEAMFEFSGGNYADCIEKLQAVLAVDTANFEAQLALGMAYYRLGDYSIAIVEGHKAEQLKPHEQLVHTNLSLFYMKAGDKKTAEHHGLQARIASWRLPVPSPSGAEAGDPELQMAKPKMPPPPKFPDQPWKKKATTPPVPEV
;
A
#
# COMPACT_ATOMS: atom_id res chain seq x y z
N MET A 1 6.35 -25.07 -22.95
CA MET A 1 5.72 -23.78 -22.65
C MET A 1 6.33 -23.23 -21.39
N SER A 2 6.91 -22.03 -21.47
CA SER A 2 7.58 -21.38 -20.34
C SER A 2 6.55 -20.84 -19.33
N LEU A 3 6.98 -20.50 -18.11
CA LEU A 3 6.10 -19.81 -17.15
C LEU A 3 5.69 -18.43 -17.66
N GLN A 4 6.56 -17.77 -18.41
CA GLN A 4 6.29 -16.49 -19.02
C GLN A 4 5.20 -16.61 -20.09
N ASP A 5 5.25 -17.63 -20.95
CA ASP A 5 4.21 -17.87 -21.96
C ASP A 5 2.84 -18.08 -21.30
N ARG A 6 2.79 -18.82 -20.19
CA ARG A 6 1.54 -19.07 -19.43
C ARG A 6 0.99 -17.80 -18.80
N TYR A 7 1.88 -16.94 -18.29
CA TYR A 7 1.49 -15.65 -17.74
C TYR A 7 0.98 -14.72 -18.84
N ASP A 8 1.65 -14.65 -19.98
CA ASP A 8 1.26 -13.82 -21.12
C ASP A 8 -0.12 -14.24 -21.67
N GLU A 9 -0.37 -15.55 -21.78
CA GLU A 9 -1.71 -16.07 -22.08
C GLU A 9 -2.75 -15.68 -21.04
N ALA A 10 -2.42 -15.76 -19.75
CA ALA A 10 -3.34 -15.34 -18.70
C ALA A 10 -3.70 -13.85 -18.82
N MET A 11 -2.73 -13.01 -19.19
CA MET A 11 -2.95 -11.58 -19.40
C MET A 11 -3.76 -11.30 -20.68
N PHE A 12 -3.61 -12.13 -21.71
CA PHE A 12 -4.48 -12.09 -22.89
C PHE A 12 -5.94 -12.37 -22.50
N GLU A 13 -6.20 -13.46 -21.75
CA GLU A 13 -7.56 -13.76 -21.26
C GLU A 13 -8.12 -12.66 -20.36
N PHE A 14 -7.29 -12.08 -19.49
CA PHE A 14 -7.68 -10.96 -18.65
C PHE A 14 -8.14 -9.75 -19.47
N SER A 15 -7.41 -9.43 -20.55
CA SER A 15 -7.76 -8.34 -21.46
C SER A 15 -9.03 -8.63 -22.26
N GLY A 16 -9.27 -9.89 -22.61
CA GLY A 16 -10.48 -10.37 -23.28
C GLY A 16 -11.71 -10.44 -22.37
N GLY A 17 -11.53 -10.34 -21.05
CA GLY A 17 -12.59 -10.47 -20.06
C GLY A 17 -12.89 -11.91 -19.63
N ASN A 18 -12.10 -12.87 -20.10
CA ASN A 18 -12.21 -14.29 -19.76
C ASN A 18 -11.52 -14.56 -18.42
N TYR A 19 -12.07 -14.01 -17.33
CA TYR A 19 -11.41 -14.03 -16.02
C TYR A 19 -11.27 -15.43 -15.41
N ALA A 20 -12.18 -16.36 -15.71
CA ALA A 20 -12.08 -17.74 -15.26
C ALA A 20 -10.84 -18.43 -15.87
N ASP A 21 -10.67 -18.32 -17.19
CA ASP A 21 -9.50 -18.89 -17.89
C ASP A 21 -8.19 -18.21 -17.47
N CYS A 22 -8.25 -16.90 -17.21
CA CYS A 22 -7.12 -16.16 -16.62
C CYS A 22 -6.70 -16.74 -15.27
N ILE A 23 -7.66 -17.01 -14.38
CA ILE A 23 -7.40 -17.58 -13.05
C ILE A 23 -6.73 -18.95 -13.15
N GLU A 24 -7.22 -19.85 -14.00
CA GLU A 24 -6.62 -21.18 -14.17
C GLU A 24 -5.16 -21.09 -14.60
N LYS A 25 -4.87 -20.22 -15.58
CA LYS A 25 -3.51 -20.01 -16.09
C LYS A 25 -2.59 -19.39 -15.02
N LEU A 26 -3.07 -18.39 -14.26
CA LEU A 26 -2.31 -17.78 -13.16
C LEU A 26 -2.04 -18.78 -12.03
N GLN A 27 -3.01 -19.63 -11.68
CA GLN A 27 -2.81 -20.72 -10.71
C GLN A 27 -1.77 -21.72 -11.21
N ALA A 28 -1.74 -22.04 -12.49
CA ALA A 28 -0.70 -22.90 -13.07
C ALA A 28 0.70 -22.26 -13.05
N VAL A 29 0.80 -20.93 -13.12
CA VAL A 29 2.07 -20.21 -12.90
C VAL A 29 2.47 -20.32 -11.43
N LEU A 30 1.55 -20.00 -10.51
CA LEU A 30 1.80 -20.02 -9.07
C LEU A 30 2.05 -21.42 -8.49
N ALA A 31 1.59 -22.46 -9.16
CA ALA A 31 1.90 -23.85 -8.81
C ALA A 31 3.38 -24.22 -9.02
N VAL A 32 4.08 -23.49 -9.90
CA VAL A 32 5.51 -23.70 -10.19
C VAL A 32 6.36 -22.64 -9.50
N ASP A 33 5.92 -21.38 -9.52
CA ASP A 33 6.57 -20.26 -8.85
C ASP A 33 5.61 -19.65 -7.81
N THR A 34 5.65 -20.19 -6.60
CA THR A 34 4.76 -19.79 -5.50
C THR A 34 5.02 -18.38 -4.98
N ALA A 35 6.15 -17.77 -5.34
CA ALA A 35 6.54 -16.43 -4.91
C ALA A 35 6.43 -15.40 -6.06
N ASN A 36 5.76 -15.75 -7.15
CA ASN A 36 5.55 -14.87 -8.29
C ASN A 36 4.60 -13.72 -7.93
N PHE A 37 5.16 -12.55 -7.66
CA PHE A 37 4.39 -11.39 -7.22
C PHE A 37 3.36 -10.93 -8.26
N GLU A 38 3.78 -10.85 -9.53
CA GLU A 38 2.98 -10.40 -10.65
C GLU A 38 1.77 -11.31 -10.86
N ALA A 39 1.97 -12.64 -10.88
CA ALA A 39 0.88 -13.60 -10.99
C ALA A 39 -0.05 -13.57 -9.77
N GLN A 40 0.50 -13.42 -8.56
CA GLN A 40 -0.28 -13.34 -7.32
C GLN A 40 -1.19 -12.10 -7.28
N LEU A 41 -0.67 -10.94 -7.70
CA LEU A 41 -1.44 -9.70 -7.77
C LEU A 41 -2.49 -9.74 -8.89
N ALA A 42 -2.13 -10.27 -10.07
CA ALA A 42 -3.04 -10.46 -11.19
C ALA A 42 -4.19 -11.41 -10.84
N LEU A 43 -3.92 -12.46 -10.05
CA LEU A 43 -4.93 -13.43 -9.63
C LEU A 43 -5.99 -12.76 -8.75
N GLY A 44 -5.57 -11.95 -7.78
CA GLY A 44 -6.51 -11.15 -6.96
C GLY A 44 -7.35 -10.20 -7.82
N MET A 45 -6.74 -9.54 -8.81
CA MET A 45 -7.48 -8.70 -9.76
C MET A 45 -8.47 -9.49 -10.61
N ALA A 46 -8.13 -10.71 -11.05
CA ALA A 46 -9.05 -11.54 -11.85
C ALA A 46 -10.29 -11.94 -11.03
N TYR A 47 -10.11 -12.39 -9.78
CA TYR A 47 -11.23 -12.67 -8.87
C TYR A 47 -12.08 -11.42 -8.59
N TYR A 48 -11.45 -10.27 -8.42
CA TYR A 48 -12.16 -9.00 -8.28
C TYR A 48 -13.04 -8.70 -9.51
N ARG A 49 -12.55 -8.97 -10.72
CA ARG A 49 -13.31 -8.75 -11.95
C ARG A 49 -14.48 -9.74 -12.11
N LEU A 50 -14.37 -10.96 -11.56
CA LEU A 50 -15.48 -11.90 -11.46
C LEU A 50 -16.52 -11.52 -10.40
N GLY A 51 -16.15 -10.69 -9.42
CA GLY A 51 -17.01 -10.32 -8.29
C GLY A 51 -16.74 -11.10 -7.02
N ASP A 52 -15.77 -12.01 -7.03
CA ASP A 52 -15.37 -12.82 -5.87
C ASP A 52 -14.41 -12.03 -4.96
N TYR A 53 -14.94 -10.98 -4.34
CA TYR A 53 -14.14 -10.03 -3.55
C TYR A 53 -13.45 -10.67 -2.34
N SER A 54 -14.07 -11.70 -1.74
CA SER A 54 -13.48 -12.45 -0.63
C SER A 54 -12.17 -13.13 -1.04
N ILE A 55 -12.15 -13.78 -2.20
CA ILE A 55 -10.95 -14.44 -2.73
C ILE A 55 -9.95 -13.38 -3.20
N ALA A 56 -10.40 -12.32 -3.86
CA ALA A 56 -9.53 -11.21 -4.26
C ALA A 56 -8.74 -10.62 -3.09
N ILE A 57 -9.39 -10.44 -1.92
CA ILE A 57 -8.75 -9.98 -0.69
C ILE A 57 -7.69 -10.97 -0.20
N VAL A 58 -7.98 -12.28 -0.19
CA VAL A 58 -7.03 -13.32 0.21
C VAL A 58 -5.79 -13.29 -0.68
N GLU A 59 -5.97 -13.27 -2.00
CA GLU A 59 -4.84 -13.21 -2.95
C GLU A 59 -4.08 -11.87 -2.88
N GLY A 60 -4.79 -10.77 -2.58
CA GLY A 60 -4.18 -9.46 -2.33
C GLY A 60 -3.27 -9.45 -1.10
N HIS A 61 -3.67 -10.10 0.00
CA HIS A 61 -2.81 -10.22 1.19
C HIS A 61 -1.62 -11.15 0.96
N LYS A 62 -1.75 -12.18 0.12
CA LYS A 62 -0.56 -12.95 -0.32
C LYS A 62 0.43 -12.06 -1.08
N ALA A 63 -0.05 -11.22 -2.00
CA ALA A 63 0.79 -10.25 -2.69
C ALA A 63 1.43 -9.23 -1.72
N GLU A 64 0.72 -8.81 -0.67
CA GLU A 64 1.23 -7.95 0.41
C GLU A 64 2.37 -8.62 1.19
N GLN A 65 2.27 -9.92 1.46
CA GLN A 65 3.35 -10.67 2.12
C GLN A 65 4.63 -10.72 1.26
N LEU A 66 4.49 -10.80 -0.07
CA LEU A 66 5.62 -10.79 -1.00
C LEU A 66 6.26 -9.40 -1.11
N LYS A 67 5.45 -8.33 -1.18
CA LYS A 67 5.92 -6.95 -1.28
C LYS A 67 5.08 -6.00 -0.39
N PRO A 68 5.42 -5.86 0.91
CA PRO A 68 4.61 -5.11 1.88
C PRO A 68 4.69 -3.58 1.74
N HIS A 69 5.48 -3.09 0.79
CA HIS A 69 5.64 -1.67 0.49
C HIS A 69 5.31 -1.34 -0.95
N GLU A 70 4.75 -2.31 -1.69
CA GLU A 70 4.32 -2.10 -3.07
C GLU A 70 3.01 -1.30 -3.08
N GLN A 71 3.05 -0.13 -3.69
CA GLN A 71 1.91 0.77 -3.76
C GLN A 71 0.71 0.08 -4.44
N LEU A 72 0.96 -0.68 -5.51
CA LEU A 72 -0.10 -1.34 -6.27
C LEU A 72 -0.89 -2.35 -5.42
N VAL A 73 -0.23 -3.04 -4.48
CA VAL A 73 -0.91 -3.99 -3.59
C VAL A 73 -1.94 -3.27 -2.72
N HIS A 74 -1.54 -2.17 -2.07
CA HIS A 74 -2.43 -1.42 -1.21
C HIS A 74 -3.55 -0.72 -2.00
N THR A 75 -3.28 -0.28 -3.23
CA THR A 75 -4.34 0.21 -4.13
C THR A 75 -5.35 -0.88 -4.46
N ASN A 76 -4.90 -2.08 -4.80
CA ASN A 76 -5.79 -3.20 -5.13
C ASN A 76 -6.59 -3.69 -3.92
N LEU A 77 -5.95 -3.88 -2.75
CA LEU A 77 -6.65 -4.23 -1.52
C LEU A 77 -7.70 -3.19 -1.13
N SER A 78 -7.40 -1.89 -1.25
CA SER A 78 -8.37 -0.82 -1.04
C SER A 78 -9.59 -0.97 -1.95
N LEU A 79 -9.36 -1.23 -3.24
CA LEU A 79 -10.42 -1.47 -4.22
C LEU A 79 -11.26 -2.71 -3.88
N PHE A 80 -10.62 -3.81 -3.47
CA PHE A 80 -11.29 -5.07 -3.15
C PHE A 80 -12.19 -4.91 -1.93
N TYR A 81 -11.67 -4.32 -0.85
CA TYR A 81 -12.46 -4.04 0.36
C TYR A 81 -13.60 -3.06 0.11
N MET A 82 -13.39 -2.05 -0.74
CA MET A 82 -14.45 -1.11 -1.11
C MET A 82 -15.61 -1.83 -1.81
N LYS A 83 -15.34 -2.79 -2.70
CA LYS A 83 -16.38 -3.60 -3.35
C LYS A 83 -17.00 -4.65 -2.44
N ALA A 84 -16.23 -5.19 -1.49
CA ALA A 84 -16.76 -6.07 -0.45
C ALA A 84 -17.64 -5.32 0.59
N GLY A 85 -17.62 -3.99 0.60
CA GLY A 85 -18.42 -3.14 1.49
C GLY A 85 -17.70 -2.72 2.78
N ASP A 86 -16.47 -3.16 3.02
CA ASP A 86 -15.66 -2.75 4.17
C ASP A 86 -14.89 -1.46 3.85
N LYS A 87 -15.59 -0.34 3.99
CA LYS A 87 -15.01 0.99 3.72
C LYS A 87 -13.87 1.35 4.66
N LYS A 88 -13.88 0.89 5.91
CA LYS A 88 -12.86 1.24 6.89
C LYS A 88 -11.52 0.62 6.51
N THR A 89 -11.53 -0.66 6.18
CA THR A 89 -10.32 -1.37 5.75
C THR A 89 -9.86 -0.87 4.38
N ALA A 90 -10.79 -0.53 3.49
CA ALA A 90 -10.46 0.11 2.22
C ALA A 90 -9.70 1.44 2.38
N GLU A 91 -10.18 2.33 3.27
CA GLU A 91 -9.52 3.59 3.59
C GLU A 91 -8.13 3.37 4.20
N HIS A 92 -7.99 2.38 5.08
CA HIS A 92 -6.70 1.99 5.65
C HIS A 92 -5.67 1.62 4.57
N HIS A 93 -6.02 0.72 3.65
CA HIS A 93 -5.13 0.37 2.54
C HIS A 93 -4.91 1.55 1.58
N GLY A 94 -5.92 2.40 1.36
CA GLY A 94 -5.76 3.62 0.55
C GLY A 94 -4.72 4.59 1.13
N LEU A 95 -4.67 4.72 2.46
CA LEU A 95 -3.64 5.49 3.17
C LEU A 95 -2.26 4.85 3.02
N GLN A 96 -2.17 3.52 3.17
CA GLN A 96 -0.91 2.80 2.97
C GLN A 96 -0.37 2.95 1.55
N ALA A 97 -1.21 2.91 0.52
CA ALA A 97 -0.81 3.16 -0.87
C ALA A 97 -0.21 4.55 -1.05
N ARG A 98 -0.81 5.58 -0.44
CA ARG A 98 -0.28 6.96 -0.48
C ARG A 98 1.06 7.07 0.24
N ILE A 99 1.21 6.40 1.39
CA ILE A 99 2.47 6.36 2.13
C ILE A 99 3.55 5.64 1.33
N ALA A 100 3.23 4.51 0.69
CA ALA A 100 4.15 3.78 -0.18
C ALA A 100 4.64 4.66 -1.34
N SER A 101 3.73 5.41 -1.97
CA SER A 101 4.07 6.38 -3.02
C SER A 101 5.09 7.43 -2.57
N TRP A 102 4.96 7.94 -1.34
CA TRP A 102 5.88 8.95 -0.77
C TRP A 102 7.20 8.38 -0.26
N ARG A 103 7.29 7.06 -0.06
CA ARG A 103 8.53 6.37 0.33
C ARG A 103 9.44 6.08 -0.86
N LEU A 104 8.99 6.33 -2.10
CA LEU A 104 9.87 6.32 -3.25
C LEU A 104 10.92 7.43 -3.08
N PRO A 105 12.21 7.19 -3.41
CA PRO A 105 13.21 8.23 -3.36
C PRO A 105 12.76 9.35 -4.28
N VAL A 106 12.43 10.51 -3.69
CA VAL A 106 12.28 11.75 -4.46
C VAL A 106 13.57 11.90 -5.27
N PRO A 107 13.52 12.07 -6.61
CA PRO A 107 14.71 12.41 -7.35
C PRO A 107 15.27 13.67 -6.71
N SER A 108 16.47 13.53 -6.12
CA SER A 108 17.21 14.66 -5.60
C SER A 108 17.36 15.67 -6.73
N PRO A 109 17.07 16.97 -6.54
CA PRO A 109 17.33 17.98 -7.55
C PRO A 109 18.85 18.20 -7.62
N SER A 110 19.58 17.21 -8.12
CA SER A 110 20.99 17.28 -8.46
C SER A 110 21.09 17.12 -9.96
N GLY A 111 20.97 18.25 -10.66
CA GLY A 111 20.97 18.32 -12.12
C GLY A 111 20.29 19.55 -12.72
N ALA A 112 20.29 20.70 -12.03
CA ALA A 112 19.88 21.97 -12.62
C ALA A 112 21.02 23.00 -12.46
N GLU A 113 22.04 22.86 -13.30
CA GLU A 113 22.96 23.95 -13.64
C GLU A 113 22.52 24.55 -14.97
N ALA A 114 21.80 25.67 -14.92
CA ALA A 114 22.06 26.90 -15.67
C ALA A 114 20.96 27.90 -15.29
N GLY A 115 21.37 29.02 -14.70
CA GLY A 115 20.50 29.98 -14.04
C GLY A 115 19.62 30.79 -14.99
N ASP A 116 18.38 30.96 -14.59
CA ASP A 116 17.57 32.15 -14.88
C ASP A 116 17.68 33.07 -13.65
N PRO A 117 18.20 34.31 -13.76
CA PRO A 117 18.57 35.13 -12.61
C PRO A 117 17.41 35.87 -11.91
N GLU A 118 16.15 35.49 -12.11
CA GLU A 118 14.99 36.26 -11.59
C GLU A 118 13.93 35.48 -10.79
N LEU A 119 14.23 34.30 -10.23
CA LEU A 119 13.32 33.66 -9.27
C LEU A 119 14.05 33.09 -8.05
N GLN A 120 14.63 33.98 -7.23
CA GLN A 120 14.86 33.68 -5.82
C GLN A 120 13.56 33.83 -5.04
N MET A 121 12.68 32.82 -5.10
CA MET A 121 11.58 32.72 -4.15
C MET A 121 12.15 32.32 -2.78
N ALA A 122 12.07 33.25 -1.84
CA ALA A 122 12.54 33.11 -0.47
C ALA A 122 11.98 31.82 0.19
N LYS A 123 12.88 31.01 0.76
CA LYS A 123 12.50 29.92 1.67
C LYS A 123 11.74 30.52 2.86
N PRO A 124 10.48 30.13 3.15
CA PRO A 124 9.85 30.57 4.38
C PRO A 124 10.59 29.94 5.56
N LYS A 125 11.24 30.79 6.36
CA LYS A 125 11.87 30.41 7.62
C LYS A 125 10.75 30.04 8.60
N MET A 126 10.45 28.75 8.74
CA MET A 126 9.54 28.28 9.78
C MET A 126 10.10 28.70 11.15
N PRO A 127 9.34 29.44 11.97
CA PRO A 127 9.79 29.78 13.31
C PRO A 127 9.89 28.49 14.15
N PRO A 128 10.85 28.40 15.10
CA PRO A 128 10.93 27.26 16.00
C PRO A 128 9.61 27.12 16.79
N PRO A 129 9.20 25.88 17.14
CA PRO A 129 8.01 25.67 17.93
C PRO A 129 8.13 26.43 19.27
N PRO A 130 7.06 27.10 19.74
CA PRO A 130 7.09 27.80 21.01
C PRO A 130 7.35 26.80 22.14
N LYS A 131 8.31 27.13 23.01
CA LYS A 131 8.51 26.38 24.26
C LYS A 131 7.26 26.58 25.12
N PHE A 132 6.51 25.51 25.34
CA PHE A 132 5.38 25.52 26.26
C PHE A 132 5.89 25.77 27.70
N PRO A 133 5.25 26.65 28.48
CA PRO A 133 5.58 26.82 29.89
C PRO A 133 5.29 25.52 30.67
N ASP A 134 6.04 25.29 31.75
CA ASP A 134 5.88 24.12 32.63
C ASP A 134 4.42 23.93 33.04
N GLN A 135 3.93 22.70 32.93
CA GLN A 135 2.54 22.31 33.18
C GLN A 135 2.33 22.09 34.70
N PRO A 136 1.76 23.04 35.47
CA PRO A 136 1.65 22.89 36.93
C PRO A 136 0.56 21.89 37.37
N TRP A 137 -0.22 21.32 36.44
CA TRP A 137 -1.21 20.29 36.70
C TRP A 137 -0.63 18.87 36.74
N LYS A 138 0.64 18.67 36.34
CA LYS A 138 1.38 17.42 36.61
C LYS A 138 1.91 17.37 38.05
N LYS A 139 1.05 17.62 39.04
CA LYS A 139 1.35 17.24 40.43
C LYS A 139 0.93 15.79 40.59
N LYS A 140 1.89 14.95 40.96
CA LYS A 140 1.74 13.52 41.23
C LYS A 140 0.57 13.29 42.19
N ALA A 141 -0.23 12.26 41.93
CA ALA A 141 -1.20 11.74 42.89
C ALA A 141 -0.47 11.41 44.20
N THR A 142 -0.79 12.15 45.26
CA THR A 142 -0.33 11.88 46.61
C THR A 142 -1.17 10.72 47.15
N THR A 143 -0.59 9.53 47.24
CA THR A 143 -1.16 8.42 48.00
C THR A 143 -1.21 8.84 49.48
N PRO A 144 -2.36 8.77 50.18
CA PRO A 144 -2.39 9.02 51.62
C PRO A 144 -1.71 7.87 52.37
N PRO A 145 -1.10 8.13 53.55
CA PRO A 145 -0.38 7.10 54.30
C PRO A 145 -1.35 6.08 54.92
N VAL A 146 -0.91 4.82 54.98
CA VAL A 146 -1.54 3.74 55.72
C VAL A 146 -1.27 3.97 57.23
N PRO A 147 -2.26 3.87 58.13
CA PRO A 147 -2.00 3.95 59.56
C PRO A 147 -1.37 2.65 60.07
N GLU A 148 -0.24 2.78 60.79
CA GLU A 148 0.36 1.69 61.58
C GLU A 148 -0.55 1.32 62.77
N VAL A 149 -0.62 0.03 63.06
CA VAL A 149 -1.14 -0.57 64.31
C VAL A 149 0.02 -1.27 65.00
#